data_AF-A0A1H0AKJ8-F1
#
_entry.id   AF-A0A1H0AKJ8-F1
#
_cell.length_a   1.000
_cell.length_b   1.000
_cell.length_c   1.000
_cell.angle_alpha   90.00
_cell.angle_beta   90.00
_cell.angle_gamma   90.00
#
_symmetry.space_group_name_H-M   'P 1'
#
loop_
_entity.id
_entity.type
_entity.pdbx_description
1 polymer ?
#
loop_
_entity_poly.entity_id
_entity_poly.type
_entity_poly.pdbx_seq_one_letter_code
_entity_poly.pdbx_strand_id
1 'polypeptide(L)'
;MFRRNKVFIPEASPERQEYIKQLKTRKRMIAFCRAAVLMIFIVLWEVLANIGVLDSFIMSQPSRIVRTFANISENGLLHHVLVTCYETVMGFVLGTLMGTGVAILLWWSGFLAKVSEPFLVVLNSLPKVALGPVIIIWAGAGEPAIIVMALAISLIVTILEMLNGFRSTSGEKIKMAKTFGANKSQVFIKIVLPSNMHTVFNTLKVNIGLSLVGVISGEFLVSKAGLGYLIVYGGQVFQMDLVMTSVLILAAVAAVMYEGVVLAQKAVEKAVSHTA
;
A
#
# COMPACT_ATOMS: atom_id res chain seq x y z
N MET A 1 -12.12 -22.70 -51.32
CA MET A 1 -12.34 -21.25 -51.49
C MET A 1 -13.34 -20.78 -50.42
N PHE A 2 -12.89 -20.43 -49.21
CA PHE A 2 -13.76 -19.94 -48.12
C PHE A 2 -13.34 -18.52 -47.73
N ARG A 3 -14.11 -17.52 -48.17
CA ARG A 3 -13.94 -16.11 -47.80
C ARG A 3 -14.32 -15.93 -46.34
N ARG A 4 -13.40 -15.40 -45.53
CA ARG A 4 -13.67 -14.89 -44.17
C ARG A 4 -14.76 -13.81 -44.25
N ASN A 5 -15.95 -14.08 -43.71
CA ASN A 5 -16.94 -13.05 -43.44
C ASN A 5 -16.35 -12.05 -42.45
N LYS A 6 -16.06 -10.82 -42.92
CA LYS A 6 -15.79 -9.69 -42.03
C LYS A 6 -17.09 -9.40 -41.29
N VAL A 7 -17.10 -9.63 -39.98
CA VAL A 7 -18.17 -9.19 -39.10
C VAL A 7 -18.30 -7.67 -39.25
N PHE A 8 -19.43 -7.20 -39.78
CA PHE A 8 -19.77 -5.78 -39.86
C PHE A 8 -20.01 -5.28 -38.45
N ILE A 9 -19.06 -4.52 -37.91
CA ILE A 9 -19.26 -3.75 -36.68
C ILE A 9 -19.94 -2.45 -37.12
N PRO A 10 -21.23 -2.22 -36.82
CA PRO A 10 -21.91 -1.00 -37.23
C PRO A 10 -21.18 0.21 -36.64
N GLU A 11 -20.98 1.25 -37.46
CA GLU A 11 -20.44 2.53 -37.00
C GLU A 11 -21.25 3.02 -35.80
N ALA A 12 -20.55 3.53 -34.77
CA ALA A 12 -21.19 3.96 -33.53
C ALA A 12 -22.27 5.03 -33.84
N SER A 13 -23.51 4.77 -33.41
CA SER A 13 -24.63 5.73 -33.47
C SER A 13 -24.17 7.13 -33.04
N PRO A 14 -24.66 8.22 -33.67
CA PRO A 14 -24.32 9.59 -33.30
C PRO A 14 -24.44 9.87 -31.79
N GLU A 15 -25.48 9.32 -31.16
CA GLU A 15 -25.72 9.43 -29.71
C GLU A 15 -24.60 8.76 -28.87
N ARG A 16 -24.07 7.62 -29.34
CA ARG A 16 -22.95 6.93 -28.69
C ARG A 16 -21.65 7.70 -28.83
N GLN A 17 -21.42 8.36 -29.97
CA GLN A 17 -20.23 9.21 -30.17
C GLN A 17 -20.29 10.44 -29.26
N GLU A 18 -21.46 11.07 -29.14
CA GLU A 18 -21.70 12.21 -28.26
C GLU A 18 -21.52 11.83 -26.78
N TYR A 19 -22.06 10.70 -26.35
CA TYR A 19 -21.85 10.15 -25.01
C TYR A 19 -20.36 9.89 -24.69
N ILE A 20 -19.60 9.28 -25.60
CA ILE A 20 -18.15 9.06 -25.41
C ILE A 20 -17.38 10.39 -25.35
N LYS A 21 -17.76 11.38 -26.15
CA LYS A 21 -17.17 12.73 -26.11
C LYS A 21 -17.43 13.39 -24.76
N GLN A 22 -18.67 13.34 -24.24
CA GLN A 22 -19.02 13.85 -22.91
C GLN A 22 -18.22 13.16 -21.80
N LEU A 23 -18.03 11.83 -21.85
CA LEU A 23 -17.22 11.10 -20.88
C LEU A 23 -15.74 11.52 -20.93
N LYS A 24 -15.15 11.68 -22.12
CA LYS A 24 -13.76 12.15 -22.27
C LYS A 24 -13.60 13.58 -21.74
N THR A 25 -14.54 14.48 -22.05
CA THR A 25 -14.54 15.85 -21.54
C THR A 25 -14.67 15.88 -20.02
N ARG A 26 -15.60 15.11 -19.44
CA ARG A 26 -15.77 15.02 -17.98
C ARG A 26 -14.51 14.47 -17.30
N LYS A 27 -13.88 13.43 -17.85
CA LYS A 27 -12.60 12.91 -17.32
C LYS A 27 -11.48 13.95 -17.35
N ARG A 28 -11.34 14.69 -18.46
CA ARG A 28 -10.36 15.79 -18.58
C ARG A 28 -10.66 16.92 -17.60
N MET A 29 -11.93 17.29 -17.44
CA MET A 29 -12.36 18.31 -16.49
C MET A 29 -12.07 17.89 -15.05
N ILE A 30 -12.32 16.63 -14.68
CA ILE A 30 -11.97 16.09 -13.36
C ILE A 30 -10.45 16.16 -13.13
N ALA A 31 -9.65 15.74 -14.12
CA ALA A 31 -8.19 15.81 -14.01
C ALA A 31 -7.69 17.27 -13.88
N PHE A 32 -8.27 18.19 -14.65
CA PHE A 32 -7.99 19.62 -14.57
C PHE A 32 -8.35 20.19 -13.21
N CYS A 33 -9.56 19.95 -12.69
CA CYS A 33 -9.97 20.42 -11.37
C CYS A 33 -9.07 19.88 -10.26
N ARG A 34 -8.66 18.59 -10.32
CA ARG A 34 -7.71 18.00 -9.36
C ARG A 34 -6.35 18.71 -9.40
N ALA A 35 -5.81 18.94 -10.60
CA ALA A 35 -4.55 19.65 -10.77
C ALA A 35 -4.66 21.12 -10.31
N ALA A 36 -5.77 21.80 -10.63
CA ALA A 36 -6.02 23.17 -10.22
C ALA A 36 -6.10 23.32 -8.69
N VAL A 37 -6.83 22.43 -8.00
CA VAL A 37 -6.90 22.44 -6.53
C VAL A 37 -5.52 22.26 -5.91
N LEU A 38 -4.71 21.32 -6.42
CA LEU A 38 -3.35 21.10 -5.93
C LEU A 38 -2.44 22.32 -6.19
N MET A 39 -2.51 22.90 -7.39
CA MET A 39 -1.75 24.09 -7.74
C MET A 39 -2.13 25.30 -6.88
N ILE A 40 -3.42 25.53 -6.66
CA ILE A 40 -3.91 26.61 -5.79
C ILE A 40 -3.38 26.41 -4.37
N PHE A 41 -3.40 25.19 -3.85
CA PHE A 41 -2.86 24.89 -2.53
C PHE A 41 -1.35 25.21 -2.43
N ILE A 42 -0.55 24.78 -3.41
CA ILE A 42 0.91 25.04 -3.42
C ILE A 42 1.21 26.54 -3.53
N VAL A 43 0.52 27.24 -4.44
CA VAL A 43 0.69 28.69 -4.62
C VAL A 43 0.29 29.43 -3.34
N LEU A 44 -0.83 29.06 -2.74
CA LEU A 44 -1.29 29.68 -1.49
C LEU A 44 -0.27 29.45 -0.36
N TRP A 45 0.27 28.24 -0.22
CA TRP A 45 1.31 27.96 0.78
C TRP A 45 2.57 28.80 0.56
N GLU A 46 3.08 28.86 -0.67
CA GLU A 46 4.25 29.68 -1.01
C GLU A 46 4.00 31.18 -0.76
N VAL A 47 2.84 31.70 -1.17
CA VAL A 47 2.50 33.11 -0.97
C VAL A 47 2.36 33.42 0.52
N LEU A 48 1.61 32.62 1.27
CA LEU A 48 1.39 32.83 2.71
C LEU A 48 2.69 32.74 3.52
N ALA A 49 3.63 31.86 3.12
CA ALA A 49 4.95 31.77 3.72
C ALA A 49 5.81 33.00 3.40
N ASN A 50 5.79 33.48 2.15
CA ASN A 50 6.58 34.64 1.74
C ASN A 50 6.09 35.97 2.35
N ILE A 51 4.78 36.12 2.57
CA ILE A 51 4.21 37.32 3.22
C ILE A 51 4.28 37.25 4.76
N GLY A 52 4.83 36.17 5.33
CA GLY A 52 5.00 36.01 6.78
C GLY A 52 3.73 35.65 7.57
N VAL A 53 2.63 35.30 6.90
CA VAL A 53 1.42 34.77 7.56
C VAL A 53 1.68 33.36 8.09
N LEU A 54 2.44 32.56 7.33
CA LEU A 54 2.98 31.30 7.79
C LEU A 54 4.47 31.49 8.12
N ASP A 55 4.88 31.03 9.30
CA ASP A 55 6.30 31.04 9.66
C ASP A 55 7.06 30.05 8.77
N SER A 56 7.79 30.59 7.78
CA SER A 56 8.61 29.81 6.84
C SER A 56 9.74 29.03 7.53
N PHE A 57 10.10 29.38 8.77
CA PHE A 57 11.06 28.61 9.57
C PHE A 57 10.44 27.30 10.06
N ILE A 58 9.17 27.32 10.49
CA ILE A 58 8.48 26.15 11.04
C ILE A 58 7.81 25.33 9.94
N MET A 59 7.09 25.98 9.04
CA MET A 59 6.28 25.31 8.01
C MET A 59 7.06 25.02 6.73
N SER A 60 8.30 25.51 6.60
CA SER A 60 9.02 25.58 5.32
C SER A 60 8.19 26.31 4.24
N GLN A 61 8.65 26.24 3.00
CA GLN A 61 7.94 26.73 1.83
C GLN A 61 8.24 25.84 0.62
N PRO A 62 7.30 25.67 -0.32
CA PRO A 62 7.48 24.81 -1.50
C PRO A 62 8.81 25.05 -2.24
N SER A 63 9.21 26.31 -2.43
CA SER A 63 10.46 26.65 -3.12
C SER A 63 11.71 26.15 -2.39
N ARG A 64 11.73 26.14 -1.05
CA ARG A 64 12.84 25.58 -0.26
C ARG A 64 12.87 24.06 -0.31
N ILE A 65 11.70 23.42 -0.25
CA ILE A 65 11.59 21.96 -0.37
C ILE A 65 12.14 21.49 -1.72
N VAL A 66 11.80 22.18 -2.81
CA VAL A 66 12.34 21.86 -4.14
C VAL A 66 13.85 22.04 -4.20
N ARG A 67 14.42 23.05 -3.55
CA ARG A 67 15.88 23.24 -3.48
C ARG A 67 16.57 22.12 -2.68
N THR A 68 16.02 21.77 -1.53
CA THR A 68 16.52 20.67 -0.70
C THR A 68 16.47 19.35 -1.46
N PHE A 69 15.39 19.11 -2.21
CA PHE A 69 15.27 17.96 -3.10
C PHE A 69 16.26 18.01 -4.27
N ALA A 70 16.49 19.18 -4.88
CA ALA A 70 17.44 19.31 -6.00
C ALA A 70 18.88 18.98 -5.58
N ASN A 71 19.23 19.23 -4.31
CA ASN A 71 20.54 18.92 -3.74
C ASN A 71 20.63 17.48 -3.17
N ILE A 72 19.84 16.54 -3.71
CA ILE A 72 19.72 15.15 -3.22
C ILE A 72 21.06 14.41 -3.12
N SER A 73 22.01 14.71 -4.00
CA SER A 73 23.35 14.09 -4.05
C SER A 73 24.28 14.59 -2.96
N GLU A 74 24.20 15.87 -2.60
CA GLU A 74 25.04 16.49 -1.57
C GLU A 74 24.58 16.10 -0.16
N ASN A 75 23.27 15.94 0.01
CA ASN A 75 22.66 15.68 1.32
C ASN A 75 22.53 14.18 1.68
N GLY A 76 23.03 13.26 0.83
CA GLY A 76 22.88 11.82 1.05
C GLY A 76 21.42 11.32 1.03
N LEU A 77 20.48 12.16 0.58
CA LEU A 77 19.04 11.93 0.70
C LEU A 77 18.58 10.70 -0.10
N LEU A 78 19.23 10.40 -1.23
CA LEU A 78 18.95 9.18 -2.01
C LEU A 78 19.20 7.91 -1.20
N HIS A 79 20.26 7.86 -0.38
CA HIS A 79 20.55 6.70 0.46
C HIS A 79 19.42 6.45 1.46
N HIS A 80 18.92 7.50 2.11
CA HIS A 80 17.81 7.41 3.05
C HIS A 80 16.50 6.95 2.38
N VAL A 81 16.21 7.43 1.17
CA VAL A 81 15.07 6.95 0.38
C VAL A 81 15.18 5.46 0.10
N LEU A 82 16.37 4.99 -0.32
CA LEU A 82 16.60 3.58 -0.64
C LEU A 82 16.48 2.68 0.60
N VAL A 83 16.99 3.12 1.76
CA VAL A 83 16.86 2.41 3.03
C VAL A 83 15.39 2.20 3.39
N THR A 84 14.60 3.28 3.44
CA THR A 84 13.15 3.19 3.74
C THR A 84 12.42 2.33 2.72
N CYS A 85 12.75 2.46 1.42
CA CYS A 85 12.16 1.63 0.38
C CYS A 85 12.44 0.14 0.61
N TYR A 86 13.70 -0.21 0.88
CA TYR A 86 14.13 -1.58 1.12
C TYR A 86 13.45 -2.17 2.38
N GLU A 87 13.48 -1.46 3.50
CA GLU A 87 12.86 -1.90 4.75
C GLU A 87 11.34 -2.09 4.57
N THR A 88 10.70 -1.21 3.81
CA THR A 88 9.26 -1.30 3.50
C THR A 88 8.95 -2.50 2.62
N VAL A 89 9.74 -2.74 1.58
CA VAL A 89 9.57 -3.91 0.71
C VAL A 89 9.79 -5.20 1.50
N MET A 90 10.79 -5.26 2.36
CA MET A 90 11.04 -6.43 3.22
C MET A 90 9.89 -6.69 4.18
N GLY A 91 9.45 -5.66 4.92
CA GLY A 91 8.30 -5.75 5.82
C GLY A 91 7.01 -6.15 5.09
N PHE A 92 6.78 -5.58 3.91
CA PHE A 92 5.62 -5.90 3.06
C PHE A 92 5.63 -7.34 2.57
N VAL A 93 6.76 -7.81 2.00
CA VAL A 93 6.86 -9.16 1.45
C VAL A 93 6.72 -10.19 2.57
N LEU A 94 7.49 -10.04 3.65
CA LEU A 94 7.45 -10.97 4.78
C LEU A 94 6.07 -10.96 5.46
N GLY A 95 5.50 -9.77 5.70
CA GLY A 95 4.19 -9.62 6.33
C GLY A 95 3.07 -10.24 5.49
N THR A 96 3.12 -10.03 4.18
CA THR A 96 2.18 -10.63 3.22
C THR A 96 2.27 -12.15 3.23
N LEU A 97 3.49 -12.70 3.05
CA LEU A 97 3.69 -14.14 2.92
C LEU A 97 3.35 -14.87 4.21
N MET A 98 3.87 -14.40 5.35
CA MET A 98 3.61 -15.00 6.65
C MET A 98 2.14 -14.83 7.05
N GLY A 99 1.57 -13.64 6.88
CA GLY A 99 0.18 -13.38 7.25
C GLY A 99 -0.81 -14.19 6.41
N THR A 100 -0.59 -14.26 5.08
CA THR A 100 -1.39 -15.11 4.19
C THR A 100 -1.22 -16.59 4.53
N GLY A 101 0.01 -17.04 4.80
CA GLY A 101 0.28 -18.42 5.19
C GLY A 101 -0.49 -18.82 6.47
N VAL A 102 -0.45 -17.98 7.49
CA VAL A 102 -1.23 -18.18 8.72
C VAL A 102 -2.73 -18.15 8.45
N ALA A 103 -3.23 -17.21 7.63
CA ALA A 103 -4.65 -17.18 7.25
C ALA A 103 -5.12 -18.47 6.55
N ILE A 104 -4.28 -19.05 5.68
CA ILE A 104 -4.56 -20.34 5.02
C ILE A 104 -4.64 -21.46 6.06
N LEU A 105 -3.71 -21.52 7.01
CA LEU A 105 -3.72 -22.52 8.10
C LEU A 105 -4.98 -22.40 8.97
N LEU A 106 -5.37 -21.18 9.33
CA LEU A 106 -6.58 -20.92 10.11
C LEU A 106 -7.85 -21.25 9.32
N TRP A 107 -7.89 -21.00 8.03
CA TRP A 107 -8.99 -21.45 7.18
C TRP A 107 -9.04 -22.99 7.08
N TRP A 108 -7.88 -23.65 7.09
CA TRP A 108 -7.80 -25.11 7.03
C TRP A 108 -8.21 -25.78 8.34
N SER A 109 -7.97 -25.18 9.50
CA SER A 109 -8.34 -25.78 10.78
C SER A 109 -9.34 -24.92 11.54
N GLY A 110 -10.59 -25.38 11.59
CA GLY A 110 -11.62 -24.74 12.40
C GLY A 110 -11.29 -24.70 13.89
N PHE A 111 -10.49 -25.66 14.38
CA PHE A 111 -9.96 -25.65 15.75
C PHE A 111 -8.95 -24.52 15.95
N LEU A 112 -7.91 -24.43 15.11
CA LEU A 112 -6.90 -23.36 15.21
C LEU A 112 -7.54 -21.98 15.07
N ALA A 113 -8.53 -21.85 14.19
CA ALA A 113 -9.25 -20.60 14.01
C ALA A 113 -9.97 -20.16 15.29
N LYS A 114 -10.73 -21.06 15.93
CA LYS A 114 -11.44 -20.77 17.19
C LYS A 114 -10.49 -20.48 18.34
N VAL A 115 -9.37 -21.19 18.42
CA VAL A 115 -8.35 -20.96 19.46
C VAL A 115 -7.66 -19.61 19.25
N SER A 116 -7.32 -19.26 18.01
CA SER A 116 -6.54 -18.05 17.71
C SER A 116 -7.38 -16.77 17.69
N GLU A 117 -8.69 -16.88 17.47
CA GLU A 117 -9.62 -15.75 17.31
C GLU A 117 -9.50 -14.66 18.39
N PRO A 118 -9.58 -14.96 19.72
CA PRO A 118 -9.44 -13.92 20.74
C PRO A 118 -8.05 -13.26 20.72
N PHE A 119 -6.99 -14.02 20.44
CA PHE A 119 -5.62 -13.50 20.40
C PHE A 119 -5.41 -12.57 19.20
N LEU A 120 -5.94 -12.93 18.03
CA LEU A 120 -5.85 -12.09 16.83
C LEU A 120 -6.57 -10.75 17.03
N VAL A 121 -7.74 -10.77 17.69
CA VAL A 121 -8.48 -9.55 18.03
C VAL A 121 -7.67 -8.65 18.98
N VAL A 122 -7.09 -9.23 20.04
CA VAL A 122 -6.26 -8.47 20.99
C VAL A 122 -5.02 -7.90 20.31
N LEU A 123 -4.30 -8.71 19.54
CA LEU A 123 -3.12 -8.29 18.79
C LEU A 123 -3.47 -7.21 17.77
N ASN A 124 -4.65 -7.25 17.16
CA ASN A 124 -5.09 -6.21 16.23
C ASN A 124 -5.35 -4.88 16.94
N SER A 125 -5.98 -4.90 18.11
CA SER A 125 -6.33 -3.69 18.88
C SER A 125 -5.16 -3.10 19.66
N LEU A 126 -4.09 -3.86 19.88
CA LEU A 126 -2.91 -3.39 20.60
C LEU A 126 -2.24 -2.22 19.85
N PRO A 127 -1.84 -1.14 20.55
CA PRO A 127 -0.98 -0.09 19.98
C PRO A 127 0.43 -0.62 19.76
N LYS A 128 0.66 -1.30 18.63
CA LYS A 128 1.91 -2.02 18.33
C LYS A 128 3.16 -1.12 18.33
N VAL A 129 3.00 0.17 18.03
CA VAL A 129 4.08 1.17 18.11
C VAL A 129 4.66 1.25 19.54
N ALA A 130 3.83 1.06 20.56
CA ALA A 130 4.28 1.08 21.96
C ALA A 130 5.18 -0.11 22.31
N LEU A 131 5.19 -1.19 21.51
CA LEU A 131 6.10 -2.31 21.69
C LEU A 131 7.51 -2.04 21.14
N GLY A 132 7.74 -0.92 20.46
CA GLY A 132 9.01 -0.59 19.81
C GLY A 132 10.23 -0.78 20.70
N PRO A 133 10.29 -0.23 21.93
CA PRO A 133 11.42 -0.44 22.84
C PRO A 133 11.69 -1.93 23.17
N VAL A 134 10.64 -2.73 23.35
CA VAL A 134 10.76 -4.18 23.62
C VAL A 134 11.30 -4.90 22.38
N ILE A 135 10.79 -4.54 21.20
CA ILE A 135 11.26 -5.08 19.92
C ILE A 135 12.73 -4.74 19.71
N ILE A 136 13.17 -3.53 20.04
CA ILE A 136 14.57 -3.11 19.90
C ILE A 136 15.49 -3.94 20.82
N ILE A 137 15.08 -4.18 22.07
CA ILE A 137 15.85 -5.00 23.00
C ILE A 137 15.93 -6.46 22.52
N TRP A 138 14.84 -6.98 21.95
CA TRP A 138 14.76 -8.37 21.52
C TRP A 138 15.41 -8.65 20.16
N ALA A 139 15.09 -7.86 19.14
CA ALA A 139 15.57 -8.03 17.77
C ALA A 139 16.96 -7.40 17.54
N GLY A 140 17.40 -6.51 18.44
CA GLY A 140 18.59 -5.68 18.28
C GLY A 140 18.30 -4.36 17.58
N ALA A 141 19.12 -3.35 17.89
CA ALA A 141 18.99 -2.02 17.31
C ALA A 141 19.33 -1.99 15.80
N GLY A 142 18.61 -1.18 15.04
CA GLY A 142 18.80 -0.99 13.60
C GLY A 142 17.76 -1.72 12.75
N GLU A 143 18.17 -2.13 11.54
CA GLU A 143 17.32 -2.76 10.51
C GLU A 143 16.42 -3.90 11.05
N PRO A 144 16.90 -4.86 11.87
CA PRO A 144 16.06 -5.97 12.32
C PRO A 144 14.83 -5.51 13.12
N ALA A 145 14.99 -4.55 14.05
CA ALA A 145 13.87 -4.02 14.81
C ALA A 145 12.85 -3.29 13.94
N ILE A 146 13.32 -2.59 12.90
CA ILE A 146 12.46 -1.86 11.96
C ILE A 146 11.61 -2.83 11.13
N ILE A 147 12.23 -3.91 10.62
CA ILE A 147 11.50 -4.97 9.88
C ILE A 147 10.52 -5.68 10.82
N VAL A 148 10.89 -5.99 12.06
CA VAL A 148 9.98 -6.61 13.05
C VAL A 148 8.82 -5.68 13.40
N MET A 149 9.03 -4.37 13.50
CA MET A 149 7.96 -3.37 13.68
C MET A 149 7.01 -3.35 12.49
N ALA A 150 7.53 -3.31 11.27
CA ALA A 150 6.74 -3.41 10.05
C ALA A 150 5.89 -4.69 10.02
N LEU A 151 6.51 -5.83 10.36
CA LEU A 151 5.85 -7.12 10.47
C LEU A 151 4.75 -7.14 11.53
N ALA A 152 5.02 -6.64 12.74
CA ALA A 152 4.06 -6.66 13.82
C ALA A 152 2.74 -5.95 13.44
N ILE A 153 2.86 -4.82 12.74
CA ILE A 153 1.71 -4.03 12.26
C ILE A 153 1.00 -4.72 11.09
N SER A 154 1.77 -5.17 10.09
CA SER A 154 1.24 -5.61 8.80
C SER A 154 0.71 -7.06 8.83
N LEU A 155 1.33 -7.93 9.63
CA LEU A 155 1.03 -9.36 9.72
C LEU A 155 -0.39 -9.63 10.23
N ILE A 156 -0.79 -9.01 11.35
CA ILE A 156 -2.07 -9.30 11.99
C ILE A 156 -3.24 -8.85 11.10
N VAL A 157 -3.13 -7.67 10.49
CA VAL A 157 -4.15 -7.17 9.56
C VAL A 157 -4.23 -8.08 8.32
N THR A 158 -3.09 -8.49 7.77
CA THR A 158 -3.06 -9.43 6.64
C THR A 158 -3.75 -10.75 6.99
N ILE A 159 -3.50 -11.31 8.17
CA ILE A 159 -4.15 -12.54 8.63
C ILE A 159 -5.68 -12.38 8.63
N LEU A 160 -6.17 -11.29 9.24
CA LEU A 160 -7.59 -11.05 9.40
C LEU A 160 -8.29 -10.79 8.05
N GLU A 161 -7.73 -9.94 7.20
CA GLU A 161 -8.30 -9.63 5.88
C GLU A 161 -8.38 -10.87 4.99
N MET A 162 -7.29 -11.64 4.93
CA MET A 162 -7.24 -12.87 4.14
C MET A 162 -8.18 -13.94 4.68
N LEU A 163 -8.20 -14.17 5.99
CA LEU A 163 -9.09 -15.14 6.62
C LEU A 163 -10.57 -14.78 6.40
N ASN A 164 -10.91 -13.50 6.51
CA ASN A 164 -12.26 -13.00 6.26
C ASN A 164 -12.66 -13.22 4.79
N GLY A 165 -11.79 -12.91 3.83
CA GLY A 165 -12.02 -13.22 2.42
C GLY A 165 -12.24 -14.71 2.16
N PHE A 166 -11.37 -15.56 2.72
CA PHE A 166 -11.53 -17.00 2.53
C PHE A 166 -12.86 -17.51 3.10
N ARG A 167 -13.32 -16.96 4.23
CA ARG A 167 -14.61 -17.28 4.87
C ARG A 167 -15.82 -16.69 4.13
N SER A 168 -15.69 -15.58 3.41
CA SER A 168 -16.79 -14.97 2.64
C SER A 168 -17.11 -15.71 1.33
N THR A 169 -16.34 -16.74 0.98
CA THR A 169 -16.62 -17.57 -0.21
C THR A 169 -17.95 -18.30 -0.06
N SER A 170 -18.81 -18.28 -1.09
CA SER A 170 -20.13 -18.94 -1.06
C SER A 170 -20.03 -20.40 -0.61
N GLY A 171 -20.73 -20.72 0.48
CA GLY A 171 -20.83 -22.07 1.01
C GLY A 171 -21.47 -23.06 0.03
N GLU A 172 -22.32 -22.58 -0.89
CA GLU A 172 -22.94 -23.42 -1.93
C GLU A 172 -21.92 -23.95 -2.93
N LYS A 173 -21.01 -23.09 -3.43
CA LYS A 173 -19.92 -23.50 -4.33
C LYS A 173 -19.03 -24.55 -3.67
N ILE A 174 -18.74 -24.37 -2.38
CA ILE A 174 -17.95 -25.31 -1.59
C ILE A 174 -18.69 -26.64 -1.38
N LYS A 175 -19.98 -26.61 -1.04
CA LYS A 175 -20.82 -27.81 -0.88
C LYS A 175 -20.94 -28.59 -2.19
N MET A 176 -21.20 -27.91 -3.30
CA MET A 176 -21.27 -28.51 -4.64
C MET A 176 -19.98 -29.27 -4.96
N ALA A 177 -18.82 -28.65 -4.78
CA ALA A 177 -17.55 -29.30 -5.06
C ALA A 177 -17.29 -30.52 -4.16
N LYS A 178 -17.71 -30.47 -2.89
CA LYS A 178 -17.64 -31.63 -1.99
C LYS A 178 -18.53 -32.78 -2.45
N THR A 179 -19.70 -32.51 -3.04
CA THR A 179 -20.56 -33.55 -3.63
C THR A 179 -19.87 -34.26 -4.80
N PHE A 180 -19.01 -33.56 -5.54
CA PHE A 180 -18.13 -34.16 -6.58
C PHE A 180 -16.86 -34.83 -6.01
N GLY A 181 -16.75 -35.01 -4.70
CA GLY A 181 -15.60 -35.66 -4.06
C GLY A 181 -14.36 -34.76 -3.94
N ALA A 182 -14.49 -33.45 -4.12
CA ALA A 182 -13.34 -32.54 -4.00
C ALA A 182 -12.79 -32.53 -2.56
N ASN A 183 -11.48 -32.78 -2.44
CA ASN A 183 -10.78 -32.67 -1.17
C ASN A 183 -10.58 -31.19 -0.77
N LYS A 184 -10.17 -30.96 0.48
CA LYS A 184 -10.08 -29.59 1.02
C LYS A 184 -9.05 -28.70 0.29
N SER A 185 -7.95 -29.28 -0.19
CA SER A 185 -6.94 -28.57 -0.98
C SER A 185 -7.48 -28.18 -2.37
N GLN A 186 -8.23 -29.07 -3.01
CA GLN A 186 -8.89 -28.79 -4.29
C GLN A 186 -9.95 -27.69 -4.13
N VAL A 187 -10.73 -27.72 -3.05
CA VAL A 187 -11.67 -26.64 -2.72
C VAL A 187 -10.93 -25.32 -2.55
N PHE A 188 -9.81 -25.31 -1.83
CA PHE A 188 -9.03 -24.09 -1.63
C PHE A 188 -8.49 -23.53 -2.96
N ILE A 189 -7.74 -24.35 -3.71
CA ILE A 189 -7.02 -23.93 -4.91
C ILE A 189 -7.98 -23.60 -6.06
N LYS A 190 -9.09 -24.34 -6.22
CA LYS A 190 -10.00 -24.18 -7.37
C LYS A 190 -11.18 -23.25 -7.11
N ILE A 191 -11.54 -22.99 -5.86
CA ILE A 191 -12.75 -22.23 -5.52
C ILE A 191 -12.42 -21.04 -4.64
N VAL A 192 -11.84 -21.27 -3.46
CA VAL A 192 -11.65 -20.22 -2.46
C VAL A 192 -10.64 -19.19 -2.90
N LEU A 193 -9.44 -19.62 -3.29
CA LEU A 193 -8.38 -18.73 -3.72
C LEU A 193 -8.79 -17.93 -4.98
N PRO A 194 -9.27 -18.56 -6.08
CA PRO A 194 -9.71 -17.82 -7.28
C PRO A 194 -10.87 -16.85 -7.01
N SER A 195 -11.82 -17.22 -6.15
CA SER A 195 -12.95 -16.33 -5.80
C SER A 195 -12.51 -15.11 -4.99
N ASN A 196 -11.31 -15.14 -4.41
CA ASN A 196 -10.78 -14.09 -3.54
C ASN A 196 -9.60 -13.32 -4.14
N MET A 197 -9.35 -13.41 -5.45
CA MET A 197 -8.28 -12.64 -6.09
C MET A 197 -8.39 -11.14 -5.81
N HIS A 198 -9.60 -10.58 -5.85
CA HIS A 198 -9.83 -9.19 -5.49
C HIS A 198 -9.44 -8.89 -4.03
N THR A 199 -9.79 -9.78 -3.09
CA THR A 199 -9.41 -9.66 -1.69
C THR A 199 -7.90 -9.70 -1.53
N VAL A 200 -7.20 -10.64 -2.18
CA VAL A 200 -5.74 -10.73 -2.17
C VAL A 200 -5.11 -9.41 -2.57
N PHE A 201 -5.49 -8.84 -3.73
CA PHE A 201 -4.91 -7.58 -4.20
C PHE A 201 -5.27 -6.38 -3.31
N ASN A 202 -6.47 -6.35 -2.74
CA ASN A 202 -6.82 -5.31 -1.78
C ASN A 202 -6.01 -5.42 -0.48
N THR A 203 -5.79 -6.63 0.02
CA THR A 203 -4.90 -6.86 1.17
C THR A 203 -3.48 -6.39 0.84
N LEU A 204 -2.93 -6.70 -0.34
CA LEU A 204 -1.61 -6.20 -0.74
C LEU A 204 -1.53 -4.67 -0.71
N LYS A 205 -2.54 -3.97 -1.24
CA LYS A 205 -2.59 -2.50 -1.25
C LYS A 205 -2.58 -1.91 0.17
N VAL A 206 -3.39 -2.47 1.05
CA VAL A 206 -3.45 -2.06 2.47
C VAL A 206 -2.12 -2.38 3.16
N ASN A 207 -1.53 -3.53 2.85
CA ASN A 207 -0.35 -4.03 3.53
C ASN A 207 0.90 -3.19 3.24
N ILE A 208 1.02 -2.59 2.04
CA ILE A 208 2.09 -1.61 1.74
C ILE A 208 2.01 -0.41 2.68
N GLY A 209 0.82 0.16 2.84
CA GLY A 209 0.61 1.30 3.74
C GLY A 209 0.95 0.96 5.19
N LEU A 210 0.51 -0.19 5.68
CA LEU A 210 0.79 -0.65 7.04
C LEU A 210 2.27 -0.97 7.27
N SER A 211 2.94 -1.56 6.27
CA SER A 211 4.38 -1.83 6.34
C SER A 211 5.16 -0.53 6.42
N LEU A 212 4.79 0.48 5.62
CA LEU A 212 5.40 1.80 5.69
C LEU A 212 5.19 2.46 7.05
N VAL A 213 3.99 2.38 7.63
CA VAL A 213 3.70 2.89 8.98
C VAL A 213 4.63 2.24 10.02
N GLY A 214 4.84 0.92 9.94
CA GLY A 214 5.73 0.23 10.86
C GLY A 214 7.21 0.52 10.64
N VAL A 215 7.65 0.66 9.38
CA VAL A 215 9.01 1.10 9.05
C VAL A 215 9.28 2.49 9.60
N ILE A 216 8.43 3.48 9.32
CA ILE A 216 8.61 4.85 9.82
C ILE A 216 8.65 4.86 11.35
N SER A 217 7.75 4.10 11.99
CA SER A 217 7.74 3.99 13.45
C SER A 217 9.05 3.40 13.98
N GLY A 218 9.64 2.44 13.25
CA GLY A 218 10.94 1.83 13.57
C GLY A 218 12.08 2.82 13.37
N GLU A 219 12.08 3.51 12.24
CA GLU A 219 13.08 4.51 11.89
C GLU A 219 13.12 5.64 12.91
N PHE A 220 11.97 6.07 13.43
CA PHE A 220 11.88 7.09 14.48
C PHE A 220 12.54 6.68 15.79
N LEU A 221 12.53 5.40 16.13
CA LEU A 221 13.00 4.92 17.43
C LEU A 221 14.49 4.58 17.44
N VAL A 222 15.02 4.00 16.36
CA VAL A 222 16.33 3.33 16.42
C VAL A 222 17.20 3.46 15.19
N SER A 223 16.67 3.99 14.07
CA SER A 223 17.45 4.03 12.85
C SER A 223 18.47 5.16 12.83
N LYS A 224 19.53 4.94 12.04
CA LYS A 224 20.55 5.94 11.68
C LYS A 224 20.45 6.33 10.20
N ALA A 225 19.49 5.77 9.47
CA ALA A 225 19.23 6.07 8.08
C ALA A 225 17.76 5.82 7.73
N GLY A 226 17.21 6.58 6.80
CA GLY A 226 15.82 6.46 6.39
C GLY A 226 15.13 7.81 6.40
N LEU A 227 14.00 7.91 5.71
CA LEU A 227 13.20 9.13 5.68
C LEU A 227 12.62 9.46 7.05
N GLY A 228 12.22 8.45 7.83
CA GLY A 228 11.78 8.62 9.20
C GLY A 228 12.91 9.15 10.11
N TYR A 229 14.13 8.65 9.94
CA TYR A 229 15.30 9.20 10.62
C TYR A 229 15.52 10.68 10.28
N LEU A 230 15.46 11.06 8.99
CA LEU A 230 15.61 12.45 8.56
C LEU A 230 14.53 13.38 9.10
N ILE A 231 13.30 12.89 9.25
CA ILE A 231 12.19 13.64 9.87
C ILE A 231 12.50 13.95 11.33
N VAL A 232 12.93 12.94 12.10
CA VAL A 232 13.26 13.13 13.53
C VAL A 232 14.49 14.01 13.68
N TYR A 233 15.55 13.73 12.93
CA TYR A 233 16.79 14.50 12.98
C TYR A 233 16.54 15.97 12.57
N GLY A 234 15.89 16.20 11.43
CA GLY A 234 15.56 17.53 10.94
C GLY A 234 14.70 18.31 11.93
N GLY A 235 13.77 17.65 12.62
CA GLY A 235 12.97 18.26 13.69
C GLY A 235 13.83 18.65 14.90
N GLN A 236 14.77 17.81 15.32
CA GLN A 236 15.68 18.08 16.45
C GLN A 236 16.63 19.25 16.18
N VAL A 237 17.13 19.37 14.95
CA VAL A 237 18.02 20.48 14.55
C VAL A 237 17.27 21.67 13.94
N PHE A 238 15.93 21.67 14.01
CA PHE A 238 15.04 22.70 13.45
C PHE A 238 15.28 22.98 11.94
N GLN A 239 15.74 22.00 11.18
CA GLN A 239 15.81 22.06 9.72
C GLN A 239 14.49 21.59 9.10
N MET A 240 13.46 22.43 9.19
CA MET A 240 12.10 22.06 8.74
C MET A 240 12.00 21.87 7.22
N ASP A 241 12.91 22.48 6.45
CA ASP A 241 13.06 22.21 5.02
C ASP A 241 13.39 20.73 4.75
N LEU A 242 14.27 20.12 5.56
CA LEU A 242 14.62 18.71 5.47
C LEU A 242 13.45 17.82 5.91
N VAL A 243 12.76 18.20 6.98
CA VAL A 243 11.57 17.48 7.49
C VAL A 243 10.49 17.42 6.42
N MET A 244 10.09 18.59 5.88
CA MET A 244 9.02 18.67 4.88
C MET A 244 9.42 17.99 3.56
N THR A 245 10.67 18.10 3.14
CA THR A 245 11.20 17.37 1.99
C THR A 245 11.09 15.85 2.21
N SER A 246 11.50 15.36 3.38
CA SER A 246 11.44 13.93 3.72
C SER A 246 10.00 13.40 3.77
N VAL A 247 9.06 14.18 4.32
CA VAL A 247 7.62 13.86 4.34
C VAL A 247 7.04 13.77 2.93
N LEU A 248 7.37 14.72 2.04
CA LEU A 248 6.87 14.69 0.67
C LEU A 248 7.45 13.53 -0.14
N ILE A 249 8.73 13.21 0.04
CA ILE A 249 9.34 12.05 -0.60
C ILE A 249 8.72 10.76 -0.07
N LEU A 250 8.48 10.66 1.24
CA LEU A 250 7.82 9.52 1.86
C LEU A 250 6.41 9.30 1.28
N ALA A 251 5.64 10.38 1.08
CA ALA A 251 4.35 10.33 0.42
C ALA A 251 4.46 9.87 -1.05
N ALA A 252 5.48 10.32 -1.77
CA ALA A 252 5.75 9.88 -3.14
C ALA A 252 6.14 8.40 -3.20
N VAL A 253 7.00 7.93 -2.29
CA VAL A 253 7.38 6.51 -2.15
C VAL A 253 6.15 5.65 -1.89
N ALA A 254 5.30 6.06 -0.94
CA ALA A 254 4.04 5.37 -0.64
C ALA A 254 3.14 5.24 -1.88
N ALA A 255 2.97 6.33 -2.63
CA ALA A 255 2.17 6.35 -3.85
C ALA A 255 2.75 5.46 -4.94
N VAL A 256 4.07 5.50 -5.17
CA VAL A 256 4.76 4.67 -6.16
C VAL A 256 4.62 3.19 -5.82
N MET A 257 4.84 2.81 -4.55
CA MET A 257 4.68 1.43 -4.10
C MET A 257 3.24 0.94 -4.24
N TYR A 258 2.25 1.77 -3.87
CA TYR A 258 0.83 1.47 -4.03
C TYR A 258 0.47 1.25 -5.51
N GLU A 259 0.89 2.14 -6.40
CA GLU A 259 0.68 2.00 -7.84
C GLU A 259 1.37 0.74 -8.39
N GLY A 260 2.54 0.37 -7.85
CA GLY A 260 3.19 -0.90 -8.17
C GLY A 260 2.29 -2.12 -7.97
N VAL A 261 1.55 -2.17 -6.86
CA VAL A 261 0.56 -3.25 -6.61
C VAL A 261 -0.64 -3.15 -7.54
N VAL A 262 -1.12 -1.95 -7.84
CA VAL A 262 -2.22 -1.75 -8.80
C VAL A 262 -1.84 -2.25 -10.19
N LEU A 263 -0.61 -2.00 -10.63
CA LEU A 263 -0.09 -2.49 -11.90
C LEU A 263 0.04 -4.02 -11.90
N ALA A 264 0.54 -4.60 -10.80
CA ALA A 264 0.61 -6.05 -10.62
C ALA A 264 -0.79 -6.70 -10.69
N GLN A 265 -1.80 -6.10 -10.04
CA GLN A 265 -3.20 -6.54 -10.12
C GLN A 265 -3.69 -6.56 -11.57
N LYS A 266 -3.54 -5.45 -12.29
CA LYS A 266 -4.01 -5.35 -13.69
C LYS A 266 -3.31 -6.36 -14.60
N ALA A 267 -2.02 -6.63 -14.37
CA ALA A 267 -1.26 -7.61 -15.13
C ALA A 267 -1.81 -9.03 -14.91
N VAL A 268 -2.13 -9.40 -13.67
CA VAL A 268 -2.72 -10.70 -13.33
C VAL A 268 -4.14 -10.83 -13.87
N GLU A 269 -4.99 -9.81 -13.72
CA GLU A 269 -6.34 -9.81 -14.28
C GLU A 269 -6.36 -10.00 -15.80
N LYS A 270 -5.42 -9.36 -16.51
CA LYS A 270 -5.26 -9.52 -17.95
C LYS A 270 -4.78 -10.92 -18.33
N ALA A 271 -3.87 -11.52 -17.56
CA ALA A 271 -3.42 -12.89 -17.82
C ALA A 271 -4.55 -13.92 -17.62
N VAL A 272 -5.36 -13.74 -16.57
CA VAL A 272 -6.49 -14.63 -16.28
C VAL A 272 -7.59 -14.50 -17.34
N SER A 273 -7.90 -13.29 -17.81
CA SER A 273 -8.94 -13.08 -18.84
C SER A 273 -8.56 -13.59 -20.23
N HIS A 274 -7.27 -13.80 -20.52
CA HIS A 274 -6.81 -14.46 -21.75
C HIS A 274 -6.86 -16.01 -21.68
N THR A 275 -7.04 -16.58 -20.49
CA THR A 275 -7.01 -18.04 -20.27
C THR A 275 -8.40 -18.63 -20.01
N ALA A 276 -9.43 -17.79 -19.86
CA ALA A 276 -10.83 -18.15 -19.69
C ALA A 276 -11.60 -18.02 -21.02
#